data_AF-A0A433PNG8-F1
#
_entry.id   AF-A0A433PNG8-F1
#
_cell.length_a   1.000
_cell.length_b   1.000
_cell.length_c   1.000
_cell.angle_alpha   90.00
_cell.angle_beta   90.00
_cell.angle_gamma   90.00
#
_symmetry.space_group_name_H-M   'P 1'
#
loop_
_entity.id
_entity.type
_entity.pdbx_description
1 polymer ?
#
loop_
_entity_poly.entity_id
_entity_poly.type
_entity_poly.pdbx_seq_one_letter_code
_entity_poly.pdbx_strand_id
1 'polypeptide(L)'
;MVPVISCNLEPRVYSLQEIALLQKALKKTESESGLMKFVLIDNKVYDVTDFISEHPGGQKVIETHVGKDATDIFHAMHPESAYEVLANNYVGDLETQEPKKVTESFEHDMRELRDFMQKEGWFKSSKSYYARMVALNMAILSVSVTILYLYGHTTAGVLISATIMGLFWQQSGWLAHDFAHHQVFEERSQNDAMVMFLGAFCLGFSLS
;
A
#
# COMPACT_ATOMS: atom_id res chain seq x y z
N MET A 1 4.22 -23.51 -34.09
CA MET A 1 4.39 -24.27 -32.84
C MET A 1 5.39 -23.50 -32.00
N VAL A 2 4.91 -22.71 -31.05
CA VAL A 2 5.78 -21.96 -30.12
C VAL A 2 6.27 -22.97 -29.08
N PRO A 3 7.57 -23.11 -28.84
CA PRO A 3 8.07 -24.06 -27.86
C PRO A 3 7.57 -23.65 -26.47
N VAL A 4 6.91 -24.59 -25.78
CA VAL A 4 6.60 -24.48 -24.36
C VAL A 4 7.92 -24.62 -23.61
N ILE A 5 8.45 -23.50 -23.11
CA ILE A 5 9.68 -23.48 -22.33
C ILE A 5 9.32 -23.99 -20.93
N SER A 6 9.66 -25.26 -20.67
CA SER A 6 9.53 -25.89 -19.36
C SER A 6 10.56 -25.31 -18.38
N CYS A 7 10.09 -25.08 -17.15
CA CYS A 7 10.72 -24.37 -16.05
C CYS A 7 11.90 -25.14 -15.42
N ASN A 8 13.09 -25.02 -16.02
CA ASN A 8 14.38 -25.39 -15.44
C ASN A 8 15.47 -24.46 -16.00
N LEU A 9 15.31 -23.15 -15.79
CA LEU A 9 16.27 -22.16 -16.28
C LEU A 9 17.26 -21.85 -15.16
N GLU A 10 18.51 -22.26 -15.35
CA GLU A 10 19.63 -21.60 -14.67
C GLU A 10 19.52 -20.09 -14.89
N PRO A 11 19.81 -19.25 -13.87
CA PRO A 11 19.76 -17.81 -14.02
C PRO A 11 20.57 -17.36 -15.23
N ARG A 12 19.92 -16.65 -16.14
CA ARG A 12 20.53 -16.18 -17.39
C ARG A 12 20.32 -14.70 -17.60
N VAL A 13 21.14 -14.09 -18.44
CA VAL A 13 20.99 -12.68 -18.81
C VAL A 13 19.99 -12.58 -19.96
N TYR A 14 18.95 -11.75 -19.79
CA TYR A 14 17.95 -11.47 -20.81
C TYR A 14 18.30 -10.16 -21.52
N SER A 15 18.31 -10.18 -22.85
CA SER A 15 18.46 -8.97 -23.67
C SER A 15 17.13 -8.21 -23.78
N LEU A 16 17.20 -6.91 -24.07
CA LEU A 16 15.99 -6.08 -24.26
C LEU A 16 15.14 -6.54 -25.45
N GLN A 17 15.78 -7.11 -26.47
CA GLN A 17 15.08 -7.65 -27.63
C GLN A 17 14.25 -8.87 -27.23
N GLU A 18 14.82 -9.76 -26.41
CA GLU A 18 14.10 -10.91 -25.87
C GLU A 18 12.93 -10.47 -24.99
N ILE A 19 13.14 -9.52 -24.07
CA ILE A 19 12.06 -8.98 -23.24
C ILE A 19 10.96 -8.34 -24.09
N ALA A 20 11.32 -7.55 -25.11
CA ALA A 20 10.33 -6.92 -26.00
C ALA A 20 9.53 -7.97 -26.79
N LEU A 21 10.16 -9.07 -27.19
CA LEU A 21 9.48 -10.20 -27.83
C LEU A 21 8.51 -10.90 -26.88
N LEU A 22 8.94 -11.16 -25.64
CA LEU A 22 8.09 -11.76 -24.61
C LEU A 22 6.90 -10.84 -24.26
N GLN A 23 7.12 -9.54 -24.11
CA GLN A 23 6.06 -8.54 -23.94
C GLN A 23 5.06 -8.54 -25.09
N LYS A 24 5.55 -8.62 -26.33
CA LYS A 24 4.69 -8.67 -27.50
C LYS A 24 3.87 -9.97 -27.55
N ALA A 25 4.46 -11.09 -27.14
CA ALA A 25 3.75 -12.35 -27.02
C ALA A 25 2.62 -12.27 -25.97
N LEU A 26 2.90 -11.67 -24.80
CA LEU A 26 1.90 -11.46 -23.74
C LEU A 26 0.73 -10.59 -24.20
N LYS A 27 0.98 -9.54 -25.00
CA LYS A 27 -0.09 -8.67 -25.53
C LYS A 27 -0.95 -9.32 -26.62
N LYS A 28 -0.37 -10.24 -27.40
CA LYS A 28 -1.08 -10.87 -28.53
C LYS A 28 -2.04 -11.96 -28.05
N THR A 29 -1.75 -12.55 -26.91
CA THR A 29 -2.43 -13.74 -26.42
C THR A 29 -3.11 -13.40 -25.10
N GLU A 30 -4.26 -12.74 -25.15
CA GLU A 30 -5.06 -12.43 -23.95
C GLU A 30 -5.61 -13.71 -23.24
N SER A 31 -5.36 -14.92 -23.78
CA SER A 31 -6.10 -16.13 -23.39
C SER A 31 -5.35 -17.48 -23.44
N GLU A 32 -4.07 -17.60 -23.80
CA GLU A 32 -3.40 -18.93 -23.81
C GLU A 32 -2.62 -19.21 -22.51
N SER A 33 -3.02 -20.28 -21.83
CA SER A 33 -2.56 -20.71 -20.49
C SER A 33 -1.17 -21.39 -20.48
N GLY A 34 -0.21 -20.90 -21.26
CA GLY A 34 1.11 -21.55 -21.37
C GLY A 34 2.31 -20.61 -21.57
N LEU A 35 2.09 -19.30 -21.59
CA LEU A 35 3.16 -18.30 -21.69
C LEU A 35 3.65 -17.92 -20.30
N MET A 36 4.98 -17.84 -20.15
CA MET A 36 5.64 -17.32 -18.95
C MET A 36 5.18 -15.88 -18.69
N LYS A 37 4.57 -15.65 -17.53
CA LYS A 37 4.21 -14.32 -17.03
C LYS A 37 5.34 -13.81 -16.15
N PHE A 38 5.96 -12.70 -16.53
CA PHE A 38 7.10 -12.16 -15.82
C PHE A 38 6.90 -10.70 -15.42
N VAL A 39 7.69 -10.21 -14.47
CA VAL A 39 7.82 -8.79 -14.13
C VAL A 39 9.29 -8.41 -14.04
N LEU A 40 9.61 -7.13 -14.28
CA LEU A 40 10.96 -6.60 -14.07
C LEU A 40 10.98 -5.80 -12.77
N ILE A 41 11.94 -6.08 -11.89
CA ILE A 41 12.17 -5.32 -10.66
C ILE A 41 13.68 -5.16 -10.51
N ASP A 42 14.18 -3.94 -10.35
CA ASP A 42 15.61 -3.64 -10.14
C ASP A 42 16.54 -4.24 -11.21
N ASN A 43 16.14 -4.15 -12.49
CA ASN A 43 16.84 -4.78 -13.63
C ASN A 43 16.97 -6.31 -13.52
N LYS A 44 16.08 -6.96 -12.78
CA LYS A 44 16.00 -8.43 -12.69
C LYS A 44 14.66 -8.90 -13.23
N VAL A 45 14.66 -10.10 -13.80
CA VAL A 45 13.49 -10.74 -14.39
C VAL A 45 12.98 -11.79 -13.41
N TYR A 46 11.69 -11.74 -13.11
CA TYR A 46 11.02 -12.68 -12.22
C TYR A 46 9.86 -13.37 -12.92
N ASP A 47 9.81 -14.70 -12.88
CA ASP A 47 8.67 -15.48 -13.33
C ASP A 47 7.63 -15.55 -12.23
N VAL A 48 6.47 -14.93 -12.48
CA VAL A 48 5.38 -14.87 -11.51
C VAL A 48 4.21 -15.75 -11.94
N THR A 49 4.41 -16.64 -12.92
CA THR A 49 3.34 -17.48 -13.50
C THR A 49 2.55 -18.24 -12.42
N ASP A 50 3.26 -18.91 -11.51
CA ASP A 50 2.65 -19.68 -10.43
C ASP A 50 2.30 -18.80 -9.21
N PHE A 51 3.11 -17.78 -8.94
CA PHE A 51 2.93 -16.90 -7.78
C PHE A 51 1.75 -15.94 -7.91
N ILE A 52 1.28 -15.62 -9.13
CA ILE A 52 0.18 -14.67 -9.35
C ILE A 52 -1.07 -15.01 -8.52
N SER A 53 -1.45 -16.29 -8.41
CA SER A 53 -2.61 -16.71 -7.62
C SER A 53 -2.38 -16.66 -6.11
N GLU A 54 -1.12 -16.66 -5.67
CA GLU A 54 -0.73 -16.68 -4.27
C GLU A 54 -0.34 -15.28 -3.74
N HIS A 55 -0.28 -14.28 -4.62
CA HIS A 55 0.13 -12.93 -4.27
C HIS A 55 -0.78 -12.35 -3.16
N PRO A 56 -0.23 -11.98 -1.97
CA PRO A 56 -1.04 -11.48 -0.84
C PRO A 56 -1.81 -10.19 -1.14
N GLY A 57 -1.31 -9.34 -2.05
CA GLY A 57 -2.01 -8.15 -2.53
C GLY A 57 -3.12 -8.43 -3.54
N GLY A 58 -3.34 -9.71 -3.89
CA GLY A 58 -4.34 -10.18 -4.83
C GLY A 58 -3.81 -10.37 -6.26
N GLN A 59 -4.35 -11.38 -6.94
CA GLN A 59 -4.00 -11.77 -8.30
C GLN A 59 -4.16 -10.63 -9.32
N LYS A 60 -5.28 -9.91 -9.28
CA LYS A 60 -5.59 -8.86 -10.27
C LYS A 60 -4.56 -7.72 -10.25
N VAL A 61 -3.96 -7.44 -9.10
CA VAL A 61 -3.00 -6.32 -8.96
C VAL A 61 -1.71 -6.63 -9.71
N ILE A 62 -1.13 -7.81 -9.50
CA ILE A 62 0.10 -8.22 -10.19
C ILE A 62 -0.12 -8.42 -11.69
N GLU A 63 -1.30 -8.92 -12.10
CA GLU A 63 -1.64 -9.09 -13.52
C GLU A 63 -1.55 -7.79 -14.33
N THR A 64 -1.88 -6.64 -13.73
CA THR A 64 -1.75 -5.34 -14.42
C THR A 64 -0.31 -4.94 -14.75
N HIS A 65 0.67 -5.58 -14.11
CA HIS A 65 2.11 -5.31 -14.25
C HIS A 65 2.86 -6.43 -15.00
N VAL A 66 2.16 -7.49 -15.43
CA VAL A 66 2.78 -8.57 -16.22
C VAL A 66 3.41 -8.02 -17.50
N GLY A 67 4.67 -8.39 -17.71
CA GLY A 67 5.52 -7.94 -18.80
C GLY A 67 6.04 -6.51 -18.64
N LYS A 68 5.84 -5.82 -17.50
CA LYS A 68 6.29 -4.43 -17.29
C LYS A 68 7.40 -4.35 -16.26
N ASP A 69 8.05 -3.19 -16.23
CA ASP A 69 8.87 -2.78 -15.10
C ASP A 69 7.94 -2.37 -13.94
N ALA A 70 8.05 -3.12 -12.85
CA ALA A 70 7.28 -2.96 -11.63
C ALA A 70 8.16 -2.48 -10.47
N THR A 71 9.39 -2.02 -10.73
CA THR A 71 10.34 -1.59 -9.69
C THR A 71 9.73 -0.56 -8.75
N ASP A 72 9.13 0.50 -9.30
CA ASP A 72 8.59 1.60 -8.50
C ASP A 72 7.39 1.17 -7.63
N ILE A 73 6.45 0.44 -8.23
CA ILE A 73 5.27 -0.04 -7.50
C ILE A 73 5.66 -1.11 -6.48
N PHE A 74 6.66 -1.94 -6.78
CA PHE A 74 7.17 -2.94 -5.85
C PHE A 74 7.70 -2.26 -4.60
N HIS A 75 8.63 -1.32 -4.76
CA HIS A 75 9.18 -0.56 -3.63
C HIS A 75 8.15 0.28 -2.87
N ALA A 76 7.11 0.77 -3.55
CA ALA A 76 6.07 1.59 -2.90
C ALA A 76 5.12 0.75 -2.03
N MET A 77 4.86 -0.51 -2.42
CA MET A 77 3.80 -1.33 -1.82
C MET A 77 4.31 -2.48 -0.96
N HIS A 78 5.60 -2.83 -1.05
CA HIS A 78 6.16 -3.99 -0.38
C HIS A 78 7.22 -3.60 0.67
N PRO A 79 7.21 -4.24 1.85
CA PRO A 79 8.29 -4.13 2.82
C PRO A 79 9.54 -4.88 2.34
N GLU A 80 10.69 -4.60 2.95
CA GLU A 80 11.96 -5.29 2.64
C GLU A 80 11.86 -6.83 2.75
N SER A 81 11.07 -7.34 3.69
CA SER A 81 10.85 -8.80 3.85
C SER A 81 10.22 -9.45 2.62
N ALA A 82 9.58 -8.69 1.73
CA ALA A 82 9.00 -9.23 0.50
C ALA A 82 10.08 -9.70 -0.49
N TYR A 83 11.32 -9.21 -0.39
CA TYR A 83 12.42 -9.67 -1.24
C TYR A 83 12.75 -11.15 -1.03
N GLU A 84 12.48 -11.71 0.16
CA GLU A 84 12.65 -13.14 0.42
C GLU A 84 11.69 -14.00 -0.42
N VAL A 85 10.44 -13.55 -0.58
CA VAL A 85 9.45 -14.21 -1.43
C VAL A 85 9.75 -13.97 -2.91
N LEU A 86 10.19 -12.75 -3.24
CA LEU A 86 10.56 -12.38 -4.61
C LEU A 86 11.72 -13.24 -5.14
N ALA A 87 12.69 -13.57 -4.29
CA ALA A 87 13.84 -14.40 -4.65
C ALA A 87 13.46 -15.79 -5.18
N ASN A 88 12.34 -16.37 -4.71
CA ASN A 88 11.85 -17.67 -5.19
C ASN A 88 11.38 -17.64 -6.65
N ASN A 89 11.08 -16.46 -7.17
CA ASN A 89 10.55 -16.25 -8.52
C ASN A 89 11.63 -15.75 -9.50
N TYR A 90 12.89 -15.67 -9.07
CA TYR A 90 13.97 -15.10 -9.87
C TYR A 90 14.39 -16.04 -11.02
N VAL A 91 14.49 -15.49 -12.24
CA VAL A 91 14.91 -16.25 -13.42
C VAL A 91 16.17 -15.71 -14.09
N GLY A 92 16.60 -14.49 -13.76
CA GLY A 92 17.78 -13.92 -14.38
C GLY A 92 17.87 -12.40 -14.31
N ASP A 93 18.98 -11.88 -14.81
CA ASP A 93 19.26 -10.46 -14.87
C ASP A 93 18.90 -9.89 -16.24
N LEU A 94 18.45 -8.64 -16.28
CA LEU A 94 18.34 -7.89 -17.51
C LEU A 94 19.74 -7.37 -17.89
N GLU A 95 20.09 -7.48 -19.17
CA GLU A 95 21.35 -6.95 -19.69
C GLU A 95 21.53 -5.47 -19.27
N THR A 96 22.61 -5.18 -18.55
CA THR A 96 22.94 -3.85 -18.07
C THR A 96 23.04 -2.89 -19.26
N GLN A 97 22.13 -1.93 -19.32
CA GLN A 97 22.33 -0.79 -20.21
C GLN A 97 23.46 0.07 -19.65
N GLU A 98 24.28 0.67 -20.53
CA GLU A 98 24.87 1.96 -20.17
C GLU A 98 23.73 2.86 -19.68
N PRO A 99 23.91 3.63 -18.60
CA PRO A 99 22.84 4.43 -18.03
C PRO A 99 22.21 5.20 -19.17
N LYS A 100 20.98 4.82 -19.55
CA LYS A 100 20.16 5.60 -20.47
C LYS A 100 20.32 7.01 -19.94
N LYS A 101 20.80 7.95 -20.77
CA LYS A 101 20.75 9.38 -20.43
C LYS A 101 19.35 9.55 -19.87
N VAL A 102 19.26 9.75 -18.57
CA VAL A 102 18.00 9.85 -17.87
C VAL A 102 17.48 11.16 -18.41
N THR A 103 16.73 11.09 -19.52
CA THR A 103 15.83 12.16 -19.91
C THR A 103 15.09 12.45 -18.62
N GLU A 104 15.21 13.68 -18.10
CA GLU A 104 14.52 14.17 -16.90
C GLU A 104 13.11 13.56 -16.91
N SER A 105 12.98 12.45 -16.20
CA SER A 105 11.89 11.50 -16.34
C SER A 105 11.17 11.64 -15.03
N PHE A 106 9.87 11.90 -15.11
CA PHE A 106 9.01 11.98 -13.95
C PHE A 106 9.26 10.82 -12.95
N GLU A 107 9.56 9.61 -13.44
CA GLU A 107 9.89 8.45 -12.60
C GLU A 107 11.16 8.66 -11.76
N HIS A 108 12.22 9.24 -12.33
CA HIS A 108 13.46 9.54 -11.60
C HIS A 108 13.22 10.57 -10.51
N ASP A 109 12.51 11.66 -10.82
CA ASP A 109 12.21 12.73 -9.87
C ASP A 109 11.34 12.20 -8.71
N MET A 110 10.40 11.28 -9.00
CA MET A 110 9.59 10.62 -7.98
C MET A 110 10.41 9.67 -7.09
N ARG A 111 11.40 8.96 -7.64
CA ARG A 111 12.33 8.13 -6.86
C ARG A 111 13.19 8.98 -5.93
N GLU A 112 13.77 10.05 -6.45
CA GLU A 112 14.60 10.97 -5.65
C GLU A 112 13.79 11.62 -4.52
N LEU A 113 12.55 12.06 -4.81
CA LEU A 113 11.64 12.60 -3.80
C LEU A 113 11.31 11.59 -2.71
N ARG A 114 11.00 10.34 -3.08
CA ARG A 114 10.71 9.28 -2.10
C ARG A 114 11.92 9.01 -1.21
N ASP A 115 13.10 8.88 -1.79
CA ASP A 115 14.34 8.62 -1.05
C ASP A 115 14.66 9.79 -0.10
N PHE A 116 14.43 11.02 -0.54
CA PHE A 116 14.48 12.20 0.32
C PHE A 116 13.49 12.11 1.48
N MET A 117 12.21 11.84 1.23
CA MET A 117 11.18 11.71 2.27
C MET A 117 11.49 10.59 3.27
N GLN A 118 12.07 9.48 2.79
CA GLN A 118 12.46 8.36 3.63
C GLN A 118 13.66 8.69 4.51
N LYS A 119 14.67 9.38 3.96
CA LYS A 119 15.83 9.86 4.71
C LYS A 119 15.44 10.86 5.79
N GLU A 120 14.53 11.77 5.48
CA GLU A 120 13.99 12.73 6.44
C GLU A 120 13.01 12.09 7.44
N GLY A 121 12.69 10.80 7.27
CA GLY A 121 11.85 10.04 8.20
C GLY A 121 10.37 10.42 8.15
N TRP A 122 9.89 11.02 7.06
CA TRP A 122 8.49 11.48 6.93
C TRP A 122 7.48 10.33 6.97
N PHE A 123 7.91 9.09 6.67
CA PHE A 123 7.08 7.89 6.79
C PHE A 123 6.97 7.36 8.22
N LYS A 124 7.67 7.94 9.20
CA LYS A 124 7.56 7.54 10.61
C LYS A 124 6.44 8.30 11.30
N SER A 125 5.49 7.57 11.85
CA SER A 125 4.37 8.18 12.58
C SER A 125 4.81 8.81 13.91
N SER A 126 4.25 9.98 14.21
CA SER A 126 4.46 10.69 15.46
C SER A 126 3.43 10.26 16.51
N LYS A 127 3.84 9.37 17.42
CA LYS A 127 2.98 8.83 18.48
C LYS A 127 2.40 9.92 19.40
N SER A 128 3.18 10.96 19.69
CA SER A 128 2.73 12.07 20.54
C SER A 128 1.67 12.93 19.85
N TYR A 129 1.78 13.13 18.53
CA TYR A 129 0.77 13.81 17.74
C TYR A 129 -0.57 13.06 17.81
N TYR A 130 -0.56 11.74 17.56
CA TYR A 130 -1.78 10.92 17.62
C TYR A 130 -2.35 10.85 19.03
N ALA A 131 -1.52 10.69 20.07
CA ALA A 131 -1.97 10.74 21.46
C ALA A 131 -2.67 12.06 21.80
N ARG A 132 -2.11 13.20 21.34
CA ARG A 132 -2.73 14.51 21.50
C ARG A 132 -4.06 14.60 20.76
N MET A 133 -4.16 14.09 19.53
CA MET A 133 -5.41 14.12 18.77
C MET A 133 -6.51 13.28 19.42
N VAL A 134 -6.18 12.09 19.92
CA VAL A 134 -7.11 11.26 20.69
C VAL A 134 -7.57 12.00 21.96
N ALA A 135 -6.64 12.60 22.71
CA ALA A 135 -6.99 13.35 23.92
C ALA A 135 -7.89 14.56 23.62
N LEU A 136 -7.60 15.33 22.57
CA LEU A 136 -8.44 16.44 22.14
C LEU A 136 -9.83 15.97 21.68
N ASN A 137 -9.91 14.84 20.98
CA ASN A 137 -11.19 14.25 20.59
C ASN A 137 -12.03 13.85 21.82
N MET A 138 -11.42 13.23 22.83
CA MET A 138 -12.10 12.91 24.10
C MET A 138 -12.53 14.16 24.88
N ALA A 139 -11.78 15.27 24.76
CA ALA A 139 -12.18 16.55 25.33
C ALA A 139 -13.43 17.11 24.61
N ILE A 140 -13.53 16.99 23.27
CA ILE A 140 -14.73 17.39 22.51
C ILE A 140 -15.96 16.62 23.00
N LEU A 141 -15.84 15.29 23.18
CA LEU A 141 -16.93 14.47 23.74
C LEU A 141 -17.34 14.99 25.12
N SER A 142 -16.36 15.21 26.00
CA SER A 142 -16.61 15.67 27.37
C SER A 142 -17.32 17.02 27.40
N VAL A 143 -16.93 17.96 26.53
CA VAL A 143 -17.59 19.26 26.36
C VAL A 143 -19.03 19.09 25.87
N SER A 144 -19.26 18.25 24.85
CA SER A 144 -20.62 18.01 24.32
C SER A 144 -21.56 17.46 25.39
N VAL A 145 -21.11 16.42 26.13
CA VAL A 145 -21.90 15.79 27.20
C VAL A 145 -22.14 16.76 28.35
N THR A 146 -21.15 17.59 28.70
CA THR A 146 -21.31 18.61 29.75
C THR A 146 -22.35 19.66 29.36
N ILE A 147 -22.34 20.14 28.11
CA ILE A 147 -23.35 21.09 27.61
C ILE A 147 -24.74 20.45 27.62
N LEU A 148 -24.86 19.18 27.20
CA LEU A 148 -26.12 18.46 27.25
C LEU A 148 -26.64 18.31 28.68
N TYR A 149 -25.76 17.99 29.62
CA TYR A 149 -26.11 17.83 31.02
C TYR A 149 -26.58 19.15 31.66
N LEU A 150 -25.87 20.25 31.43
CA LEU A 150 -26.17 21.54 32.04
C LEU A 150 -27.35 22.27 31.35
N TYR A 151 -27.47 22.16 30.02
CA TYR A 151 -28.38 22.98 29.22
C TYR A 151 -29.38 22.18 28.36
N GLY A 152 -29.46 20.85 28.56
CA GLY A 152 -30.33 19.96 27.77
C GLY A 152 -31.83 20.20 27.90
N HIS A 153 -32.25 21.02 28.88
CA HIS A 153 -33.64 21.48 29.00
C HIS A 153 -34.00 22.58 27.99
N THR A 154 -33.00 23.20 27.34
CA THR A 154 -33.20 24.23 26.32
C THR A 154 -32.95 23.66 24.93
N THR A 155 -33.77 24.05 23.93
CA THR A 155 -33.56 23.65 22.54
C THR A 155 -32.19 24.10 22.03
N ALA A 156 -31.74 25.31 22.39
CA ALA A 156 -30.43 25.82 22.00
C ALA A 156 -29.28 24.97 22.58
N GLY A 157 -29.35 24.59 23.86
CA GLY A 157 -28.34 23.74 24.50
C GLY A 157 -28.25 22.35 23.86
N VAL A 158 -29.41 21.75 23.53
CA VAL A 158 -29.46 20.48 22.79
C VAL A 158 -28.83 20.61 21.41
N LEU A 159 -29.16 21.66 20.64
CA LEU A 159 -28.60 21.87 19.30
C LEU A 159 -27.09 22.08 19.34
N ILE A 160 -26.58 22.90 20.26
CA ILE A 160 -25.14 23.14 20.42
C ILE A 160 -24.42 21.85 20.80
N SER A 161 -24.94 21.10 21.77
CA SER A 161 -24.38 19.79 22.16
C SER A 161 -24.36 18.84 20.97
N ALA A 162 -25.46 18.72 20.22
CA ALA A 162 -25.56 17.83 19.07
C ALA A 162 -24.55 18.20 17.97
N THR A 163 -24.33 19.48 17.69
CA THR A 163 -23.28 19.92 16.74
C THR A 163 -21.88 19.51 17.20
N ILE A 164 -21.55 19.72 18.49
CA ILE A 164 -20.25 19.34 19.04
C ILE A 164 -20.09 17.81 19.07
N MET A 165 -21.16 17.05 19.34
CA MET A 165 -21.17 15.60 19.26
C MET A 165 -20.90 15.11 17.83
N GLY A 166 -21.51 15.76 16.84
CA GLY A 166 -21.26 15.49 15.43
C GLY A 166 -19.78 15.68 15.05
N LEU A 167 -19.14 16.73 15.57
CA LEU A 167 -17.69 16.94 15.38
C LEU A 167 -16.88 15.82 16.03
N PHE A 168 -17.22 15.39 17.26
CA PHE A 168 -16.57 14.25 17.91
C PHE A 168 -16.64 12.97 17.06
N TRP A 169 -17.82 12.64 16.53
CA TRP A 169 -17.98 11.46 15.68
C TRP A 169 -17.19 11.58 14.37
N GLN A 170 -17.22 12.74 13.72
CA GLN A 170 -16.44 12.98 12.51
C GLN A 170 -14.93 12.81 12.76
N GLN A 171 -14.41 13.39 13.85
CA GLN A 171 -13.00 13.27 14.22
C GLN A 171 -12.62 11.83 14.63
N SER A 172 -13.51 11.13 15.33
CA SER A 172 -13.33 9.72 15.67
C SER A 172 -13.20 8.84 14.42
N GLY A 173 -14.00 9.12 13.38
CA GLY A 173 -13.92 8.41 12.11
C GLY A 173 -12.59 8.62 11.37
N TRP A 174 -12.07 9.85 11.36
CA TRP A 174 -10.78 10.14 10.72
C TRP A 174 -9.62 9.48 11.47
N LEU A 175 -9.61 9.57 12.81
CA LEU A 175 -8.60 8.88 13.61
C LEU A 175 -8.69 7.36 13.42
N ALA A 176 -9.88 6.78 13.49
CA ALA A 176 -10.08 5.35 13.32
C ALA A 176 -9.64 4.87 11.92
N HIS A 177 -9.88 5.67 10.87
CA HIS A 177 -9.38 5.41 9.52
C HIS A 177 -7.84 5.33 9.49
N ASP A 178 -7.14 6.28 10.11
CA ASP A 178 -5.67 6.29 10.12
C ASP A 178 -5.10 5.07 10.87
N PHE A 179 -5.72 4.68 12.00
CA PHE A 179 -5.35 3.45 12.69
C PHE A 179 -5.67 2.19 11.86
N ALA A 180 -6.77 2.20 11.09
CA ALA A 180 -7.16 1.06 10.25
C ALA A 180 -6.23 0.82 9.05
N HIS A 181 -5.44 1.83 8.65
CA HIS A 181 -4.34 1.65 7.69
C HIS A 181 -3.05 1.12 8.32
N HIS A 182 -3.05 0.81 9.62
CA HIS A 182 -1.89 0.34 10.38
C HIS A 182 -0.68 1.28 10.30
N GLN A 183 -0.93 2.59 10.15
CA GLN A 183 0.13 3.59 9.96
C GLN A 183 0.68 4.17 11.27
N VAL A 184 -0.03 4.00 12.39
CA VAL A 184 0.32 4.70 13.65
C VAL A 184 1.28 3.89 14.52
N PHE A 185 0.98 2.60 14.70
CA PHE A 185 1.86 1.68 15.41
C PHE A 185 2.44 0.65 14.45
N GLU A 186 3.66 0.17 14.76
CA GLU A 186 4.30 -0.91 14.02
C GLU A 186 3.58 -2.25 14.28
N GLU A 187 3.07 -2.44 15.49
CA GLU A 187 2.32 -3.64 15.87
C GLU A 187 0.85 -3.54 15.43
N ARG A 188 0.40 -4.49 14.61
CA ARG A 188 -0.98 -4.48 14.08
C ARG A 188 -2.03 -4.53 15.20
N SER A 189 -1.81 -5.32 16.24
CA SER A 189 -2.73 -5.49 17.38
C SER A 189 -3.07 -4.17 18.08
N GLN A 190 -2.10 -3.26 18.19
CA GLN A 190 -2.26 -1.95 18.83
C GLN A 190 -3.13 -1.03 17.99
N ASN A 191 -2.92 -1.04 16.68
CA ASN A 191 -3.78 -0.32 15.75
C ASN A 191 -5.21 -0.87 15.79
N ASP A 192 -5.37 -2.20 15.74
CA ASP A 192 -6.70 -2.84 15.79
C ASP A 192 -7.45 -2.49 17.09
N ALA A 193 -6.75 -2.45 18.23
CA ALA A 193 -7.32 -2.00 19.50
C ALA A 193 -7.83 -0.55 19.43
N MET A 194 -7.07 0.35 18.80
CA MET A 194 -7.49 1.74 18.61
C MET A 194 -8.67 1.86 17.64
N VAL A 195 -8.73 1.04 16.59
CA VAL A 195 -9.88 1.00 15.69
C VAL A 195 -11.13 0.49 16.41
N MET A 196 -11.01 -0.54 17.26
CA MET A 196 -12.13 -0.99 18.07
C MET A 196 -12.63 0.11 19.02
N PHE A 197 -11.72 0.86 19.65
CA PHE A 197 -12.11 1.95 20.55
C PHE A 197 -12.71 3.14 19.80
N LEU A 198 -11.97 3.77 18.88
CA LEU A 198 -12.41 4.98 18.18
C LEU A 198 -13.50 4.70 17.14
N GLY A 199 -13.51 3.50 16.58
CA GLY A 199 -14.45 3.09 15.56
C GLY A 199 -15.69 2.41 16.11
N ALA A 200 -15.52 1.30 16.81
CA ALA A 200 -16.66 0.56 17.33
C ALA A 200 -17.30 1.23 18.53
N PHE A 201 -16.51 1.60 19.56
CA PHE A 201 -17.07 2.20 20.77
C PHE A 201 -17.50 3.66 20.58
N CYS A 202 -16.65 4.50 19.99
CA CYS A 202 -16.95 5.93 19.85
C CYS A 202 -17.88 6.26 18.67
N LEU A 203 -17.75 5.58 17.53
CA LEU A 203 -18.50 5.89 16.29
C LEU A 203 -19.62 4.89 15.98
N GLY A 204 -19.52 3.65 16.45
CA GLY A 204 -20.54 2.60 16.24
C GLY A 204 -20.37 1.79 14.96
N PHE A 205 -19.19 1.76 14.33
CA PHE A 205 -18.94 0.87 13.19
C PHE A 205 -18.24 -0.43 13.60
N SER A 206 -18.60 -1.54 12.97
CA SER A 206 -17.99 -2.85 13.23
C SER A 206 -16.92 -3.17 12.20
N LEU A 207 -15.81 -3.74 12.66
CA LEU A 207 -14.85 -4.45 11.80
C LEU A 207 -15.37 -5.88 11.60
N SER A 208 -16.26 -6.08 10.62
CA SER A 208 -16.69 -7.41 10.16
C SER A 208 -15.97 -7.78 8.88
#